data_AF-A0A8J7E463-F1
#
_entry.id   AF-A0A8J7E463-F1
#
_cell.length_a   1.000
_cell.length_b   1.000
_cell.length_c   1.000
_cell.angle_alpha   90.00
_cell.angle_beta   90.00
_cell.angle_gamma   90.00
#
_symmetry.space_group_name_H-M   'P 1'
#
loop_
_entity.id
_entity.type
_entity.pdbx_description
1 polymer ?
#
loop_
_entity_poly.entity_id
_entity_poly.type
_entity_poly.pdbx_seq_one_letter_code
_entity_poly.pdbx_strand_id
1 'polypeptide(L)'
;MTSYQPAPNLTYALDDEAWWVQRWVELLNTYRFKKRLERGRIYAREGHILSLEYKGSKVTALVQGTAEEPYKLSIWLDAFSDEDWDYVIDSLSEQAIYSAQLLAGDMPAEIEAIFTANGLSLYPFNLSEVHSKCSCPDPKNPCKHIAAVYYQLGDLFREDPFVLFRLRGRSRTSILEALRQRRQSLTTLSENSITESQANPAVESIAAVEDLKLQGFWTYEAPLDTELVVITPSETTVLDVLGKIPLPPEEAAIVMAHLREVYQATTQQAMMQALG
;
A
#
# COMPACT_ATOMS: atom_id res chain seq x y z
N MET A 1 23.63 8.92 4.87
CA MET A 1 23.94 7.95 5.92
C MET A 1 22.70 7.85 6.78
N THR A 2 21.86 6.84 6.57
CA THR A 2 20.65 6.64 7.36
C THR A 2 20.99 5.54 8.36
N SER A 3 21.28 5.92 9.60
CA SER A 3 21.55 4.98 10.69
C SER A 3 20.25 4.28 11.04
N TYR A 4 20.18 2.99 10.75
CA TYR A 4 19.09 2.11 11.17
C TYR A 4 19.08 2.00 12.71
N GLN A 5 17.95 2.29 13.34
CA GLN A 5 17.71 2.00 14.75
C GLN A 5 16.78 0.77 14.83
N PRO A 6 17.13 -0.27 15.59
CA PRO A 6 16.28 -1.45 15.71
C PRO A 6 14.96 -1.11 16.41
N ALA A 7 13.84 -1.59 15.87
CA ALA A 7 12.51 -1.43 16.45
C ALA A 7 12.39 -2.19 17.80
N PRO A 8 11.63 -1.65 18.78
CA PRO A 8 11.48 -2.29 20.08
C PRO A 8 10.63 -3.57 20.02
N ASN A 9 10.89 -4.47 20.98
CA ASN A 9 10.37 -5.83 21.14
C ASN A 9 8.88 -6.01 20.76
N LEU A 10 8.61 -6.54 19.56
CA LEU A 10 7.30 -7.06 19.18
C LEU A 10 7.27 -8.59 19.18
N THR A 11 6.47 -9.16 20.07
CA THR A 11 5.85 -10.47 19.87
C THR A 11 5.01 -10.40 18.60
N TYR A 12 5.55 -10.96 17.52
CA TYR A 12 4.88 -11.18 16.24
C TYR A 12 3.70 -12.15 16.47
N ALA A 13 2.58 -11.62 16.95
CA ALA A 13 1.28 -12.22 16.71
C ALA A 13 0.99 -11.94 15.22
N LEU A 14 0.83 -12.99 14.42
CA LEU A 14 0.51 -12.85 12.99
C LEU A 14 -0.78 -12.05 12.79
N ASP A 15 -1.65 -12.00 13.79
CA ASP A 15 -2.99 -11.41 13.74
C ASP A 15 -3.02 -9.87 13.74
N ASP A 16 -1.90 -9.20 14.05
CA ASP A 16 -1.81 -7.73 14.09
C ASP A 16 -0.85 -7.13 13.04
N GLU A 17 -0.41 -7.94 12.09
CA GLU A 17 0.45 -7.48 11.01
C GLU A 17 -0.34 -6.89 9.84
N ALA A 18 0.26 -5.89 9.17
CA ALA A 18 -0.22 -5.44 7.89
C ALA A 18 -0.25 -6.60 6.89
N TRP A 19 -1.35 -6.74 6.14
CA TRP A 19 -1.62 -7.92 5.29
C TRP A 19 -0.48 -8.19 4.28
N TRP A 20 0.18 -7.13 3.78
CA TRP A 20 1.29 -7.23 2.84
C TRP A 20 2.57 -7.81 3.48
N VAL A 21 2.77 -7.60 4.78
CA VAL A 21 3.86 -8.24 5.55
C VAL A 21 3.54 -9.71 5.78
N GLN A 22 2.28 -10.04 6.10
CA GLN A 22 1.84 -11.43 6.25
C GLN A 22 2.11 -12.22 4.97
N ARG A 23 1.82 -11.64 3.80
CA ARG A 23 2.11 -12.24 2.49
C ARG A 23 3.59 -12.62 2.31
N TRP A 24 4.50 -11.75 2.74
CA TRP A 24 5.94 -12.05 2.74
C TRP A 24 6.31 -13.15 3.75
N VAL A 25 5.74 -13.12 4.95
CA VAL A 25 6.02 -14.12 5.99
C VAL A 25 5.51 -15.51 5.60
N GLU A 26 4.35 -15.58 4.94
CA GLU A 26 3.81 -16.80 4.32
C GLU A 26 4.79 -17.40 3.32
N LEU A 27 5.37 -16.57 2.45
CA LEU A 27 6.41 -17.00 1.51
C LEU A 27 7.61 -17.63 2.24
N LEU A 28 8.09 -17.01 3.32
CA LEU A 28 9.17 -17.58 4.13
C LEU A 28 8.76 -18.93 4.75
N ASN A 29 7.53 -19.04 5.24
CA ASN A 29 7.01 -20.26 5.88
C ASN A 29 6.87 -21.46 4.93
N THR A 30 6.87 -21.25 3.61
CA THR A 30 6.95 -22.34 2.61
C THR A 30 8.27 -23.11 2.70
N TYR A 31 9.31 -22.53 3.32
CA TYR A 31 10.60 -23.18 3.45
C TYR A 31 10.57 -24.35 4.43
N ARG A 32 11.02 -25.51 3.94
CA ARG A 32 10.98 -26.79 4.67
C ARG A 32 11.71 -26.82 6.02
N PHE A 33 12.69 -25.96 6.27
CA PHE A 33 13.49 -25.98 7.50
C PHE A 33 13.10 -24.87 8.49
N LYS A 34 11.94 -25.02 9.14
CA LYS A 34 11.37 -24.02 10.08
C LYS A 34 12.33 -23.61 11.21
N LYS A 35 13.01 -24.56 11.87
CA LYS A 35 13.99 -24.27 12.94
C LYS A 35 15.12 -23.34 12.50
N ARG A 36 15.48 -23.37 11.22
CA ARG A 36 16.53 -22.51 10.67
C ARG A 36 16.06 -21.07 10.51
N LEU A 37 14.81 -20.90 10.06
CA LEU A 37 14.16 -19.58 9.99
C LEU A 37 13.96 -19.00 11.39
N GLU A 38 13.51 -19.81 12.34
CA GLU A 38 13.35 -19.39 13.74
C GLU A 38 14.65 -18.83 14.34
N ARG A 39 15.79 -19.50 14.12
CA ARG A 39 17.09 -18.96 14.53
C ARG A 39 17.44 -17.64 13.82
N GLY A 40 17.13 -17.53 12.54
CA GLY A 40 17.32 -16.28 11.79
C GLY A 40 16.48 -15.14 12.36
N ARG A 41 15.23 -15.42 12.72
CA ARG A 41 14.32 -14.46 13.37
C ARG A 41 14.85 -13.99 14.72
N ILE A 42 15.35 -14.90 15.54
CA ILE A 42 16.02 -14.54 16.80
C ILE A 42 17.22 -13.63 16.52
N TYR A 43 18.02 -13.98 15.51
CA TYR A 43 19.18 -13.19 15.11
C TYR A 43 18.86 -11.76 14.68
N ALA A 44 17.77 -11.57 13.94
CA ALA A 44 17.29 -10.24 13.56
C ALA A 44 16.92 -9.42 14.80
N ARG A 45 16.18 -10.03 15.73
CA ARG A 45 15.72 -9.39 16.98
C ARG A 45 16.84 -9.01 17.93
N GLU A 46 17.90 -9.81 17.97
CA GLU A 46 19.09 -9.53 18.79
C GLU A 46 19.96 -8.39 18.22
N GLY A 47 19.58 -7.79 17.07
CA GLY A 47 20.31 -6.65 16.50
C GLY A 47 21.62 -7.01 15.81
N HIS A 48 21.79 -8.27 15.36
CA HIS A 48 23.02 -8.70 14.67
C HIS A 48 23.14 -8.13 13.25
N ILE A 49 22.12 -7.45 12.72
CA ILE A 49 22.16 -6.78 11.42
C ILE A 49 22.74 -5.38 11.61
N LEU A 50 23.99 -5.19 11.22
CA LEU A 50 24.73 -3.95 11.47
C LEU A 50 24.39 -2.84 10.46
N SER A 51 24.08 -3.23 9.22
CA SER A 51 23.67 -2.29 8.18
C SER A 51 22.88 -3.01 7.08
N LEU A 52 22.00 -2.24 6.44
CA LEU A 52 21.22 -2.66 5.29
C LEU A 52 21.18 -1.51 4.28
N GLU A 53 21.65 -1.78 3.07
CA GLU A 53 21.74 -0.82 1.98
C GLU A 53 21.05 -1.37 0.75
N TYR A 54 20.50 -0.47 -0.05
CA TYR A 54 19.80 -0.82 -1.29
C TYR A 54 20.55 -0.28 -2.50
N LYS A 55 20.81 -1.15 -3.48
CA LYS A 55 21.39 -0.83 -4.78
C LYS A 55 20.46 -1.37 -5.88
N GLY A 56 19.59 -0.51 -6.41
CA GLY A 56 18.52 -0.93 -7.32
C GLY A 56 17.58 -1.94 -6.66
N SER A 57 17.34 -3.07 -7.33
CA SER A 57 16.57 -4.23 -6.84
C SER A 57 17.30 -5.14 -5.85
N LYS A 58 18.55 -4.80 -5.50
CA LYS A 58 19.40 -5.61 -4.64
C LYS A 58 19.62 -4.95 -3.28
N VAL A 59 19.37 -5.73 -2.23
CA VAL A 59 19.69 -5.40 -0.85
C VAL A 59 21.05 -6.00 -0.51
N THR A 60 21.93 -5.20 0.08
CA THR A 60 23.20 -5.64 0.65
C THR A 60 23.20 -5.36 2.14
N ALA A 61 23.66 -6.31 2.95
CA ALA A 61 23.70 -6.13 4.39
C ALA A 61 24.97 -6.71 5.00
N LEU A 62 25.35 -6.16 6.16
CA LEU A 62 26.41 -6.67 7.02
C LEU A 62 25.76 -7.28 8.26
N VAL A 63 26.05 -8.55 8.52
CA VAL A 63 25.50 -9.27 9.67
C VAL A 63 26.63 -9.80 10.53
N GLN A 64 26.63 -9.39 11.79
CA GLN A 64 27.58 -9.88 12.78
C GLN A 64 27.35 -11.37 13.00
N GLY A 65 28.42 -12.15 12.85
CA GLY A 65 28.40 -13.59 13.06
C GLY A 65 29.27 -13.98 14.25
N THR A 66 29.72 -15.23 14.22
CA THR A 66 30.76 -15.72 15.13
C THR A 66 32.17 -15.30 14.73
N ALA A 67 32.36 -14.85 13.48
CA ALA A 67 33.64 -14.34 13.00
C ALA A 67 33.87 -12.89 13.49
N GLU A 68 35.14 -12.48 13.57
CA GLU A 68 35.52 -11.12 13.92
C GLU A 68 34.99 -10.10 12.90
N GLU A 69 35.14 -10.41 11.60
CA GLU A 69 34.54 -9.60 10.54
C GLU A 69 33.07 -9.98 10.27
N PRO A 70 32.16 -8.99 10.13
CA PRO A 70 30.78 -9.23 9.75
C PRO A 70 30.64 -9.91 8.39
N TYR A 71 29.67 -10.82 8.27
CA TYR A 71 29.38 -11.47 6.99
C TYR A 71 28.68 -10.50 6.04
N LYS A 72 29.14 -10.50 4.78
CA LYS A 72 28.53 -9.76 3.69
C LYS A 72 27.45 -10.61 3.07
N LEU A 73 26.25 -10.07 2.96
CA LEU A 73 25.14 -10.75 2.31
C LEU A 73 24.47 -9.85 1.28
N SER A 74 23.78 -10.50 0.34
CA SER A 74 22.92 -9.80 -0.59
C SER A 74 21.68 -10.59 -0.95
N ILE A 75 20.55 -9.92 -1.05
CA ILE A 75 19.24 -10.47 -1.42
C ILE A 75 18.69 -9.62 -2.58
N TRP A 76 18.10 -10.25 -3.59
CA TRP A 76 17.47 -9.55 -4.71
C TRP A 76 16.34 -10.38 -5.32
N LEU A 77 15.44 -9.70 -6.01
CA LEU A 77 14.44 -10.31 -6.88
C LEU A 77 14.76 -9.95 -8.33
N ASP A 78 14.17 -10.70 -9.27
CA ASP A 78 14.14 -10.29 -10.66
C ASP A 78 13.29 -9.02 -10.79
N ALA A 79 13.91 -7.98 -11.34
CA ALA A 79 13.25 -6.71 -11.59
C ALA A 79 12.31 -6.84 -12.79
N PHE A 80 11.18 -6.15 -12.73
CA PHE A 80 10.32 -6.00 -13.90
C PHE A 80 10.95 -5.05 -14.91
N SER A 81 10.57 -5.19 -16.18
CA SER A 81 11.00 -4.25 -17.21
C SER A 81 10.38 -2.87 -17.00
N ASP A 82 10.92 -1.84 -17.65
CA ASP A 82 10.31 -0.51 -17.60
C ASP A 82 8.92 -0.51 -18.23
N GLU A 83 8.71 -1.30 -19.28
CA GLU A 83 7.41 -1.48 -19.95
C GLU A 83 6.37 -2.13 -19.02
N ASP A 84 6.74 -3.19 -18.32
CA ASP A 84 5.90 -3.83 -17.29
C ASP A 84 5.48 -2.83 -16.20
N TRP A 85 6.42 -2.00 -15.76
CA TRP A 85 6.14 -0.97 -14.77
C TRP A 85 5.22 0.13 -15.30
N ASP A 86 5.34 0.52 -16.56
CA ASP A 86 4.45 1.51 -17.17
C ASP A 86 3.00 0.98 -17.21
N TYR A 87 2.76 -0.27 -17.61
CA TYR A 87 1.42 -0.86 -17.55
C TYR A 87 0.84 -0.92 -16.13
N VAL A 88 1.64 -1.32 -15.14
CA VAL A 88 1.21 -1.33 -13.74
C VAL A 88 0.87 0.08 -13.24
N ILE A 89 1.67 1.08 -13.60
CA ILE A 89 1.44 2.48 -13.22
C ILE A 89 0.16 3.00 -13.86
N ASP A 90 -0.11 2.65 -15.12
CA ASP A 90 -1.33 3.04 -15.81
C ASP A 90 -2.55 2.47 -15.09
N SER A 91 -2.57 1.17 -14.78
CA SER A 91 -3.64 0.55 -13.97
C SER A 91 -3.79 1.17 -12.58
N LEU A 92 -2.68 1.49 -11.89
CA LEU A 92 -2.73 2.17 -10.59
C LEU A 92 -3.27 3.60 -10.68
N SER A 93 -3.12 4.25 -11.83
CA SER A 93 -3.55 5.62 -12.05
C SER A 93 -5.05 5.76 -12.32
N GLU A 94 -5.73 4.66 -12.68
CA GLU A 94 -7.17 4.61 -12.94
C GLU A 94 -8.00 4.97 -11.70
N GLN A 95 -7.49 4.64 -10.50
CA GLN A 95 -8.17 4.94 -9.24
C GLN A 95 -7.29 5.78 -8.32
N ALA A 96 -7.76 6.99 -8.00
CA ALA A 96 -7.04 7.92 -7.13
C ALA A 96 -6.79 7.36 -5.71
N ILE A 97 -7.62 6.42 -5.25
CA ILE A 97 -7.49 5.79 -3.93
C ILE A 97 -6.17 5.02 -3.78
N TYR A 98 -5.72 4.30 -4.81
CA TYR A 98 -4.46 3.54 -4.76
C TYR A 98 -3.25 4.46 -4.57
N SER A 99 -3.23 5.57 -5.31
CA SER A 99 -2.19 6.59 -5.15
C SER A 99 -2.22 7.22 -3.76
N ALA A 100 -3.42 7.47 -3.20
CA ALA A 100 -3.58 8.05 -1.87
C ALA A 100 -3.10 7.10 -0.76
N GLN A 101 -3.48 5.82 -0.82
CA GLN A 101 -3.02 4.78 0.10
C GLN A 101 -1.49 4.63 0.05
N LEU A 102 -0.91 4.53 -1.15
CA LEU A 102 0.54 4.45 -1.31
C LEU A 102 1.25 5.70 -0.77
N LEU A 103 0.70 6.90 -0.98
CA LEU A 103 1.24 8.13 -0.41
C LEU A 103 1.21 8.13 1.13
N ALA A 104 0.18 7.52 1.73
CA ALA A 104 0.06 7.33 3.17
C ALA A 104 0.99 6.24 3.73
N GLY A 105 1.67 5.48 2.86
CA GLY A 105 2.49 4.35 3.28
C GLY A 105 1.72 3.06 3.49
N ASP A 106 0.48 2.99 3.00
CA ASP A 106 -0.37 1.80 3.06
C ASP A 106 -0.42 1.09 1.72
N MET A 107 -0.34 -0.25 1.75
CA MET A 107 -0.47 -1.07 0.55
C MET A 107 -1.95 -1.28 0.18
N PRO A 108 -2.40 -0.90 -1.04
CA PRO A 108 -3.75 -1.17 -1.51
C PRO A 108 -4.10 -2.65 -1.47
N ALA A 109 -5.28 -3.02 -0.97
CA ALA A 109 -5.71 -4.42 -0.87
C ALA A 109 -5.74 -5.12 -2.23
N GLU A 110 -6.07 -4.38 -3.29
CA GLU A 110 -6.17 -4.88 -4.67
C GLU A 110 -4.82 -4.89 -5.41
N ILE A 111 -3.71 -4.51 -4.77
CA ILE A 111 -2.41 -4.38 -5.46
C ILE A 111 -2.00 -5.67 -6.17
N GLU A 112 -2.16 -6.84 -5.55
CA GLU A 112 -1.79 -8.12 -6.18
C GLU A 112 -2.66 -8.40 -7.42
N ALA A 113 -3.93 -7.99 -7.41
CA ALA A 113 -4.82 -8.11 -8.57
C ALA A 113 -4.36 -7.20 -9.72
N ILE A 114 -3.90 -5.98 -9.41
CA ILE A 114 -3.34 -5.05 -10.41
C ILE A 114 -2.10 -5.64 -11.08
N PHE A 115 -1.16 -6.19 -10.31
CA PHE A 115 0.01 -6.87 -10.89
C PHE A 115 -0.41 -8.09 -11.72
N THR A 116 -1.35 -8.90 -11.21
CA THR A 116 -1.81 -10.12 -11.89
C THR A 116 -2.53 -9.82 -13.21
N ALA A 117 -3.33 -8.75 -13.27
CA ALA A 117 -3.98 -8.29 -14.50
C ALA A 117 -2.97 -7.92 -15.59
N ASN A 118 -1.78 -7.48 -15.19
CA ASN A 118 -0.65 -7.16 -16.07
C ASN A 118 0.28 -8.37 -16.30
N GLY A 119 -0.12 -9.59 -15.88
CA GLY A 119 0.68 -10.82 -16.06
C GLY A 119 1.88 -10.93 -15.13
N LEU A 120 1.95 -10.10 -14.08
CA LEU A 120 3.05 -10.04 -13.12
C LEU A 120 2.59 -10.55 -11.75
N SER A 121 3.55 -10.88 -10.90
CA SER A 121 3.28 -11.17 -9.50
C SER A 121 4.19 -10.30 -8.63
N LEU A 122 3.61 -9.47 -7.76
CA LEU A 122 4.38 -8.58 -6.89
C LEU A 122 5.26 -9.39 -5.93
N TYR A 123 4.70 -10.43 -5.32
CA TYR A 123 5.42 -11.35 -4.47
C TYR A 123 5.98 -12.53 -5.28
N PRO A 124 7.13 -13.10 -4.89
CA PRO A 124 7.59 -14.37 -5.43
C PRO A 124 6.61 -15.50 -5.10
N PHE A 125 6.44 -16.47 -5.99
CA PHE A 125 5.54 -17.61 -5.72
C PHE A 125 6.14 -18.62 -4.73
N ASN A 126 7.47 -18.70 -4.69
CA ASN A 126 8.21 -19.61 -3.84
C ASN A 126 9.54 -18.96 -3.41
N LEU A 127 10.11 -19.46 -2.31
CA LEU A 127 11.33 -18.85 -1.76
C LEU A 127 12.56 -18.98 -2.69
N SER A 128 12.56 -19.90 -3.67
CA SER A 128 13.67 -20.06 -4.63
C SER A 128 13.81 -18.89 -5.61
N GLU A 129 12.72 -18.16 -5.86
CA GLU A 129 12.74 -16.90 -6.63
C GLU A 129 13.36 -15.74 -5.84
N VAL A 130 13.52 -15.88 -4.52
CA VAL A 130 14.27 -14.92 -3.70
C VAL A 130 15.75 -15.27 -3.75
N HIS A 131 16.48 -14.62 -4.65
CA HIS A 131 17.91 -14.84 -4.78
C HIS A 131 18.68 -14.26 -3.60
N SER A 132 19.61 -15.05 -3.06
CA SER A 132 20.40 -14.62 -1.93
C SER A 132 21.79 -15.24 -1.91
N LYS A 133 22.76 -14.49 -1.39
CA LYS A 133 24.15 -14.91 -1.19
C LYS A 133 24.64 -14.40 0.16
N CYS A 134 25.44 -15.20 0.86
CA CYS A 134 26.09 -14.81 2.11
C CYS A 134 27.51 -15.34 2.12
N SER A 135 28.46 -14.56 2.65
CA SER A 135 29.87 -14.95 2.77
C SER A 135 30.15 -15.89 3.96
N CYS A 136 29.13 -16.36 4.67
CA CYS A 136 29.31 -17.25 5.82
C CYS A 136 29.68 -18.69 5.39
N PRO A 137 30.35 -19.47 6.26
CA PRO A 137 30.78 -20.83 5.94
C PRO A 137 29.63 -21.86 5.87
N ASP A 138 28.38 -21.47 6.12
CA ASP A 138 27.22 -22.36 6.02
C ASP A 138 26.84 -22.60 4.56
N PRO A 139 26.91 -23.85 4.05
CA PRO A 139 26.61 -24.16 2.65
C PRO A 139 25.11 -24.14 2.33
N LYS A 140 24.22 -23.96 3.32
CA LYS A 140 22.77 -23.95 3.10
C LYS A 140 22.26 -22.55 2.77
N ASN A 141 21.37 -22.48 1.78
CA ASN A 141 20.68 -21.26 1.39
C ASN A 141 19.15 -21.42 1.58
N PRO A 142 18.47 -20.57 2.36
CA PRO A 142 19.00 -19.52 3.24
C PRO A 142 19.82 -20.07 4.41
N CYS A 143 20.90 -19.39 4.78
CA CYS A 143 21.60 -19.59 6.05
C CYS A 143 20.90 -18.79 7.16
N LYS A 144 21.34 -18.90 8.42
CA LYS A 144 20.72 -18.13 9.52
C LYS A 144 20.79 -16.60 9.31
N HIS A 145 21.87 -16.10 8.68
CA HIS A 145 22.05 -14.66 8.42
C HIS A 145 21.13 -14.17 7.30
N ILE A 146 20.95 -14.97 6.24
CA ILE A 146 19.98 -14.66 5.17
C ILE A 146 18.57 -14.65 5.75
N ALA A 147 18.23 -15.66 6.55
CA ALA A 147 16.93 -15.73 7.22
C ALA A 147 16.69 -14.50 8.13
N ALA A 148 17.71 -14.03 8.84
CA ALA A 148 17.61 -12.80 9.64
C ALA A 148 17.24 -11.59 8.77
N VAL A 149 17.90 -11.41 7.63
CA VAL A 149 17.56 -10.30 6.72
C VAL A 149 16.21 -10.48 6.03
N TYR A 150 15.76 -11.71 5.77
CA TYR A 150 14.38 -11.94 5.30
C TYR A 150 13.33 -11.43 6.29
N TYR A 151 13.51 -11.66 7.60
CA TYR A 151 12.62 -11.09 8.62
C TYR A 151 12.78 -9.58 8.72
N GLN A 152 14.01 -9.06 8.63
CA GLN A 152 14.24 -7.62 8.63
C GLN A 152 13.57 -6.89 7.47
N LEU A 153 13.50 -7.52 6.29
CA LEU A 153 12.75 -7.00 5.16
C LEU A 153 11.25 -6.93 5.46
N GLY A 154 10.70 -7.88 6.21
CA GLY A 154 9.31 -7.84 6.69
C GLY A 154 9.02 -6.58 7.52
N ASP A 155 9.90 -6.26 8.47
CA ASP A 155 9.79 -5.04 9.26
C ASP A 155 9.90 -3.78 8.39
N LEU A 156 10.79 -3.79 7.39
CA LEU A 156 10.94 -2.66 6.46
C LEU A 156 9.74 -2.50 5.53
N PHE A 157 9.08 -3.59 5.11
CA PHE A 157 7.82 -3.50 4.35
C PHE A 157 6.68 -2.94 5.19
N ARG A 158 6.67 -3.22 6.50
CA ARG A 158 5.70 -2.64 7.43
C ARG A 158 5.84 -1.12 7.51
N GLU A 159 7.07 -0.63 7.56
CA GLU A 159 7.37 0.80 7.65
C GLU A 159 7.20 1.54 6.30
N ASP A 160 7.58 0.89 5.20
CA ASP A 160 7.49 1.46 3.85
C ASP A 160 7.17 0.38 2.79
N PRO A 161 5.93 0.34 2.23
CA PRO A 161 5.56 -0.64 1.21
C PRO A 161 6.35 -0.48 -0.09
N PHE A 162 6.94 0.70 -0.36
CA PHE A 162 7.76 0.91 -1.55
C PHE A 162 9.07 0.12 -1.54
N VAL A 163 9.49 -0.41 -0.40
CA VAL A 163 10.64 -1.31 -0.33
C VAL A 163 10.42 -2.55 -1.20
N LEU A 164 9.19 -3.07 -1.28
CA LEU A 164 8.86 -4.20 -2.12
C LEU A 164 8.91 -3.84 -3.62
N PHE A 165 8.39 -2.68 -4.00
CA PHE A 165 8.51 -2.17 -5.37
C PHE A 165 9.95 -1.91 -5.77
N ARG A 166 10.78 -1.46 -4.83
CA ARG A 166 12.21 -1.27 -5.05
C ARG A 166 12.92 -2.59 -5.35
N LEU A 167 12.58 -3.67 -4.63
CA LEU A 167 13.07 -5.01 -4.94
C LEU A 167 12.63 -5.48 -6.33
N ARG A 168 11.48 -5.01 -6.83
CA ARG A 168 11.00 -5.22 -8.19
C ARG A 168 11.51 -4.19 -9.22
N GLY A 169 12.47 -3.35 -8.84
CA GLY A 169 13.21 -2.47 -9.75
C GLY A 169 12.75 -1.02 -9.79
N ARG A 170 11.73 -0.61 -9.02
CA ARG A 170 11.19 0.76 -9.10
C ARG A 170 11.22 1.49 -7.78
N SER A 171 11.75 2.72 -7.80
CA SER A 171 11.86 3.55 -6.61
C SER A 171 10.55 4.25 -6.26
N ARG A 172 10.37 4.59 -4.98
CA ARG A 172 9.25 5.39 -4.49
C ARG A 172 9.03 6.68 -5.29
N THR A 173 10.10 7.44 -5.51
CA THR A 173 10.03 8.71 -6.24
C THR A 173 9.58 8.49 -7.68
N SER A 174 10.08 7.45 -8.35
CA SER A 174 9.69 7.14 -9.72
C SER A 174 8.23 6.73 -9.84
N ILE A 175 7.72 5.89 -8.93
CA ILE A 175 6.30 5.49 -8.93
C ILE A 175 5.40 6.68 -8.69
N LEU A 176 5.66 7.46 -7.62
CA LEU A 176 4.82 8.59 -7.25
C LEU A 176 4.81 9.69 -8.32
N GLU A 177 5.95 9.96 -8.94
CA GLU A 177 6.04 10.93 -10.02
C GLU A 177 5.27 10.48 -11.27
N ALA A 178 5.42 9.21 -11.66
CA ALA A 178 4.68 8.66 -12.78
C ALA A 178 3.16 8.70 -12.52
N LEU A 179 2.70 8.29 -11.34
CA LEU A 179 1.28 8.35 -10.95
C LEU A 179 0.71 9.78 -10.96
N ARG A 180 1.52 10.79 -10.62
CA ARG A 180 1.11 12.20 -10.74
C ARG A 180 0.95 12.61 -12.19
N GLN A 181 1.90 12.25 -13.05
CA GLN A 181 1.87 12.59 -14.47
C GLN A 181 0.70 11.93 -15.21
N ARG A 182 0.39 10.65 -14.92
CA ARG A 182 -0.75 9.94 -15.53
C ARG A 182 -2.07 10.59 -15.13
N ARG A 183 -2.23 10.98 -13.86
CA ARG A 183 -3.45 11.67 -13.40
C ARG A 183 -3.63 13.05 -14.02
N GLN A 184 -2.57 13.86 -14.13
CA GLN A 184 -2.64 15.15 -14.83
C GLN A 184 -3.05 14.98 -16.30
N SER A 185 -2.54 13.92 -16.94
CA SER A 185 -2.91 13.58 -18.33
C SER A 185 -4.37 13.15 -18.44
N LEU A 186 -4.88 12.34 -17.51
CA LEU A 186 -6.30 11.96 -17.47
C LEU A 186 -7.23 13.16 -17.25
N THR A 187 -6.86 14.11 -16.38
CA THR A 187 -7.63 15.35 -16.18
C THR A 187 -7.68 16.20 -17.46
N THR A 188 -6.53 16.41 -18.11
CA THR A 188 -6.45 17.21 -19.34
C THR A 188 -7.15 16.56 -20.54
N LEU A 189 -7.13 15.22 -20.64
CA LEU A 189 -7.87 14.49 -21.67
C LEU A 189 -9.38 14.54 -21.44
N SER A 190 -9.84 14.52 -20.18
CA SER A 190 -11.25 14.73 -19.83
C SER A 190 -11.72 16.13 -20.23
N GLU A 191 -10.92 17.17 -19.93
CA GLU A 191 -11.20 18.56 -20.33
C GLU A 191 -11.21 18.74 -21.86
N ASN A 192 -10.28 18.12 -22.59
CA ASN A 192 -10.23 18.20 -24.05
C ASN A 192 -11.34 17.39 -24.74
N SER A 193 -11.74 16.24 -24.18
CA SER A 193 -12.84 15.41 -24.72
C SER A 193 -14.21 16.10 -24.61
N ILE A 194 -14.41 16.92 -23.58
CA ILE A 194 -15.58 17.81 -23.46
C ILE A 194 -15.57 18.87 -24.59
N THR A 195 -14.38 19.25 -25.08
CA THR A 195 -14.20 20.27 -26.12
C THR A 195 -14.35 19.69 -27.54
N GLU A 196 -13.93 18.45 -27.79
CA GLU A 196 -14.02 17.81 -29.11
C GLU A 196 -15.36 17.11 -29.40
N SER A 197 -16.12 16.71 -28.37
CA SER A 197 -17.47 16.11 -28.55
C SER A 197 -18.58 17.14 -28.84
N GLN A 198 -18.25 18.41 -29.08
CA GLN A 198 -19.19 19.45 -29.52
C GLN A 198 -19.14 19.73 -31.04
N ALA A 199 -18.58 18.83 -31.85
CA ALA A 199 -18.62 18.93 -33.32
C ALA A 199 -19.88 18.29 -33.94
N ASN A 200 -21.05 18.44 -33.32
CA ASN A 200 -22.35 18.11 -33.93
C ASN A 200 -23.26 19.34 -33.85
N PRO A 201 -23.70 19.95 -34.97
CA PRO A 201 -24.38 21.24 -34.95
C PRO A 201 -25.87 21.05 -34.70
N ALA A 202 -26.27 20.75 -33.46
CA ALA A 202 -27.68 20.82 -33.05
C ALA A 202 -27.87 20.88 -31.51
N VAL A 203 -26.95 21.50 -30.77
CA VAL A 203 -27.21 21.87 -29.38
C VAL A 203 -27.28 23.39 -29.33
N GLU A 204 -28.47 23.90 -29.07
CA GLU A 204 -28.72 25.31 -28.82
C GLU A 204 -27.68 25.83 -27.81
N SER A 205 -27.09 26.97 -28.16
CA SER A 205 -26.06 27.63 -27.38
C SER A 205 -26.51 27.73 -25.93
N ILE A 206 -25.78 27.06 -25.02
CA ILE A 206 -25.80 27.45 -23.62
C ILE A 206 -25.25 28.87 -23.63
N ALA A 207 -26.14 29.84 -23.42
CA ALA A 207 -25.80 31.24 -23.34
C ALA A 207 -24.62 31.41 -22.38
N ALA A 208 -23.71 32.30 -22.76
CA ALA A 208 -22.52 32.65 -21.98
C ALA A 208 -22.85 32.63 -20.48
N VAL A 209 -22.12 31.82 -19.72
CA VAL A 209 -22.21 31.79 -18.26
C VAL A 209 -21.88 33.20 -17.79
N GLU A 210 -22.91 33.99 -17.50
CA GLU A 210 -22.77 35.32 -16.90
C GLU A 210 -22.00 35.19 -15.58
N ASP A 211 -21.20 36.22 -15.29
CA ASP A 211 -20.33 36.38 -14.12
C ASP A 211 -20.75 35.51 -12.93
N LEU A 212 -20.05 34.38 -12.76
CA LEU A 212 -20.20 33.51 -11.59
C LEU A 212 -19.78 34.30 -10.35
N LYS A 213 -20.77 34.80 -9.60
CA LYS A 213 -20.55 35.47 -8.31
C LYS A 213 -20.12 34.45 -7.26
N LEU A 214 -18.83 34.16 -7.24
CA LEU A 214 -18.20 33.22 -6.29
C LEU A 214 -18.55 33.51 -4.83
N GLN A 215 -18.76 34.78 -4.46
CA GLN A 215 -19.10 35.19 -3.10
C GLN A 215 -20.52 34.77 -2.66
N GLY A 216 -21.41 34.45 -3.62
CA GLY A 216 -22.77 33.97 -3.40
C GLY A 216 -23.01 32.57 -3.96
N PHE A 217 -21.96 31.85 -4.33
CA PHE A 217 -22.10 30.53 -4.95
C PHE A 217 -22.88 29.52 -4.08
N TRP A 218 -22.76 29.65 -2.76
CA TRP A 218 -23.40 28.76 -1.78
C TRP A 218 -24.80 29.21 -1.35
N THR A 219 -25.31 30.32 -1.90
CA THR A 219 -26.66 30.81 -1.59
C THR A 219 -27.66 30.31 -2.62
N TYR A 220 -28.64 29.55 -2.16
CA TYR A 220 -29.72 29.04 -3.00
C TYR A 220 -30.83 30.09 -3.10
N GLU A 221 -31.09 30.58 -4.31
CA GLU A 221 -32.21 31.51 -4.58
C GLU A 221 -33.55 30.76 -4.79
N ALA A 222 -33.48 29.45 -5.04
CA ALA A 222 -34.62 28.55 -5.17
C ALA A 222 -34.35 27.25 -4.39
N PRO A 223 -35.39 26.57 -3.87
CA PRO A 223 -35.24 25.23 -3.31
C PRO A 223 -34.70 24.28 -4.39
N LEU A 224 -33.87 23.33 -3.97
CA LEU A 224 -33.35 22.28 -4.86
C LEU A 224 -34.51 21.46 -5.42
N ASP A 225 -34.39 21.09 -6.69
CA ASP A 225 -35.34 20.18 -7.33
C ASP A 225 -35.25 18.82 -6.63
N THR A 226 -36.33 18.43 -5.96
CA THR A 226 -36.42 17.20 -5.17
C THR A 226 -36.22 15.96 -6.04
N GLU A 227 -36.51 16.01 -7.35
CA GLU A 227 -36.27 14.89 -8.27
C GLU A 227 -34.78 14.62 -8.53
N LEU A 228 -33.93 15.64 -8.32
CA LEU A 228 -32.48 15.55 -8.50
C LEU A 228 -31.73 15.19 -7.21
N VAL A 229 -32.41 15.16 -6.07
CA VAL A 229 -31.82 14.84 -4.76
C VAL A 229 -32.00 13.36 -4.45
N VAL A 230 -30.99 12.56 -4.78
CA VAL A 230 -30.94 11.14 -4.45
C VAL A 230 -30.15 10.94 -3.16
N ILE A 231 -30.85 10.67 -2.05
CA ILE A 231 -30.23 10.32 -0.77
C ILE A 231 -30.07 8.80 -0.71
N THR A 232 -28.86 8.29 -0.97
CA THR A 232 -28.52 6.88 -0.78
C THR A 232 -27.72 6.67 0.50
N PRO A 233 -27.91 5.54 1.20
CA PRO A 233 -27.02 5.17 2.28
C PRO A 233 -25.61 4.97 1.74
N SER A 234 -24.61 5.50 2.44
CA SER A 234 -23.20 5.25 2.14
C SER A 234 -22.84 3.81 2.52
N GLU A 235 -22.10 3.12 1.66
CA GLU A 235 -21.58 1.77 1.95
C GLU A 235 -20.47 1.80 3.01
N THR A 236 -19.76 2.93 3.14
CA THR A 236 -18.70 3.15 4.13
C THR A 236 -19.16 4.10 5.23
N THR A 237 -18.95 3.74 6.48
CA THR A 237 -19.28 4.59 7.64
C THR A 237 -18.06 5.40 8.09
N VAL A 238 -18.29 6.49 8.85
CA VAL A 238 -17.20 7.26 9.47
C VAL A 238 -16.33 6.38 10.38
N LEU A 239 -16.93 5.35 11.00
CA LEU A 239 -16.20 4.39 11.83
C LEU A 239 -15.20 3.55 11.02
N ASP A 240 -15.47 3.29 9.74
CA ASP A 240 -14.56 2.57 8.85
C ASP A 240 -13.39 3.45 8.40
N VAL A 241 -13.60 4.76 8.30
CA VAL A 241 -12.59 5.75 7.90
C VAL A 241 -11.64 6.10 9.05
N LEU A 242 -12.14 6.17 10.29
CA LEU A 242 -11.36 6.59 11.46
C LEU A 242 -10.34 5.54 11.95
N GLY A 243 -10.39 4.31 11.43
CA GLY A 243 -9.45 3.25 11.77
C GLY A 243 -9.62 2.70 13.20
N LYS A 244 -8.59 2.01 13.71
CA LYS A 244 -8.64 1.34 15.03
C LYS A 244 -8.68 2.38 16.17
N ILE A 245 -9.63 2.22 17.09
CA ILE A 245 -9.73 3.04 18.31
C ILE A 245 -8.55 2.71 19.26
N PRO A 246 -7.93 3.71 19.93
CA PRO A 246 -6.76 3.47 20.79
C PRO A 246 -7.16 2.92 22.17
N LEU A 247 -7.81 1.75 22.20
CA LEU A 247 -8.20 1.02 23.40
C LEU A 247 -7.64 -0.41 23.36
N PRO A 248 -7.53 -1.10 24.51
CA PRO A 248 -7.23 -2.53 24.55
C PRO A 248 -8.21 -3.34 23.67
N PRO A 249 -7.79 -4.44 23.01
CA PRO A 249 -8.60 -5.12 22.00
C PRO A 249 -10.00 -5.55 22.45
N GLU A 250 -10.13 -6.05 23.69
CA GLU A 250 -11.41 -6.48 24.26
C GLU A 250 -12.36 -5.29 24.45
N GLU A 251 -11.85 -4.17 24.96
CA GLU A 251 -12.62 -2.94 25.17
C GLU A 251 -12.96 -2.26 23.83
N ALA A 252 -12.00 -2.22 22.91
CA ALA A 252 -12.17 -1.70 21.56
C ALA A 252 -13.30 -2.42 20.81
N ALA A 253 -13.36 -3.75 20.91
CA ALA A 253 -14.41 -4.55 20.28
C ALA A 253 -15.81 -4.20 20.81
N ILE A 254 -15.95 -4.05 22.12
CA ILE A 254 -17.22 -3.71 22.77
C ILE A 254 -17.67 -2.30 22.36
N VAL A 255 -16.76 -1.33 22.42
CA VAL A 255 -17.05 0.07 22.05
C VAL A 255 -17.43 0.18 20.58
N MET A 256 -16.67 -0.48 19.69
CA MET A 256 -16.97 -0.46 18.25
C MET A 256 -18.29 -1.15 17.91
N ALA A 257 -18.65 -2.22 18.62
CA ALA A 257 -19.96 -2.86 18.45
C ALA A 257 -21.11 -1.89 18.80
N HIS A 258 -21.00 -1.22 19.96
CA HIS A 258 -22.01 -0.25 20.37
C HIS A 258 -22.10 0.94 19.42
N LEU A 259 -20.97 1.50 18.99
CA LEU A 259 -20.95 2.62 18.05
C LEU A 259 -21.59 2.26 16.70
N ARG A 260 -21.39 1.03 16.20
CA ARG A 260 -22.05 0.57 14.97
C ARG A 260 -23.56 0.51 15.11
N GLU A 261 -24.08 0.01 16.23
CA GLU A 261 -25.53 0.00 16.50
C GLU A 261 -26.10 1.42 16.52
N VAL A 262 -25.42 2.35 17.21
CA VAL A 262 -25.81 3.76 17.27
C VAL A 262 -25.82 4.38 15.87
N TYR A 263 -24.74 4.19 15.10
CA TYR A 263 -24.65 4.73 13.73
C TYR A 263 -25.76 4.20 12.82
N GLN A 264 -26.06 2.90 12.87
CA GLN A 264 -27.15 2.31 12.09
C GLN A 264 -28.50 2.91 12.49
N ALA A 265 -28.79 3.01 13.79
CA ALA A 265 -30.05 3.56 14.29
C ALA A 265 -30.21 5.04 13.93
N THR A 266 -29.17 5.85 14.10
CA THR A 266 -29.18 7.28 13.72
C THR A 266 -29.33 7.45 12.21
N THR A 267 -28.67 6.63 11.40
CA THR A 267 -28.78 6.68 9.93
C THR A 267 -30.20 6.34 9.48
N GLN A 268 -30.83 5.31 10.05
CA GLN A 268 -32.22 4.97 9.75
C GLN A 268 -33.18 6.09 10.15
N GLN A 269 -33.00 6.69 11.32
CA GLN A 269 -33.81 7.85 11.75
C GLN A 269 -33.63 9.07 10.84
N ALA A 270 -32.39 9.38 10.45
CA ALA A 270 -32.10 10.47 9.52
C ALA A 270 -32.73 10.22 8.14
N MET A 271 -32.66 8.99 7.62
CA MET A 271 -33.33 8.63 6.36
C MET A 271 -34.86 8.76 6.47
N MET A 272 -35.46 8.33 7.59
CA MET A 272 -36.90 8.51 7.81
C MET A 272 -37.32 9.98 7.89
N GLN A 273 -36.49 10.85 8.46
CA GLN A 273 -36.74 12.30 8.50
C GLN A 273 -36.49 13.00 7.16
N ALA A 274 -35.57 12.49 6.34
CA ALA A 274 -35.25 13.08 5.06
C ALA A 274 -36.23 12.66 3.95
N LEU A 275 -36.87 11.50 4.08
CA LEU A 275 -37.80 10.92 3.09
C LEU A 275 -39.28 11.02 3.49
N GLY A 276 -39.60 11.44 4.71
CA GLY A 276 -40.97 11.60 5.23
C GLY A 276 -41.33 13.06 5.46
#